data_AF-X1JJQ1-F1
#
_entry.id   AF-X1JJQ1-F1
#
_cell.length_a   1.000
_cell.length_b   1.000
_cell.length_c   1.000
_cell.angle_alpha   90.00
_cell.angle_beta   90.00
_cell.angle_gamma   90.00
#
_symmetry.space_group_name_H-M   'P 1'
#
loop_
_entity.id
_entity.type
_entity.pdbx_description
1 polymer ?
#
loop_
_entity_poly.entity_id
_entity_poly.type
_entity_poly.pdbx_seq_one_letter_code
_entity_poly.pdbx_strand_id
1 'polypeptide(L)'
;MREMYLKNEENFIHELEAFLVKARSVPDVLLEDFNKKFSLGISLEAELSPKTFEDKARQLRNTSALDFIQWWKAKMNHIRSDPLGSIFFGWKGKRNISVHRKVVRPDLKKITLVETIHLTESVTIRKYDEKGNLIEESKSPEIPPKPIEPKPAEINWFFSEYPNENVFEVSKKLLDVVKGFVEEAKSRFT
;
A
#
# COMPACT_ATOMS: atom_id res chain seq x y z
N MET A 1 10.71 -0.07 -9.81
CA MET A 1 9.78 0.74 -8.98
C MET A 1 10.40 1.20 -7.67
N ARG A 2 10.91 0.31 -6.78
CA ARG A 2 11.51 0.72 -5.48
C ARG A 2 12.63 1.77 -5.59
N GLU A 3 13.52 1.66 -6.56
CA GLU A 3 14.66 2.60 -6.72
C GLU A 3 14.27 4.05 -7.06
N MET A 4 13.13 4.28 -7.72
CA MET A 4 12.69 5.65 -8.07
C MET A 4 12.22 6.44 -6.84
N TYR A 5 11.52 5.77 -5.92
CA TYR A 5 10.96 6.41 -4.73
C TYR A 5 11.97 6.61 -3.59
N LEU A 6 13.19 6.06 -3.72
CA LEU A 6 14.30 6.37 -2.82
C LEU A 6 14.87 7.78 -3.04
N LYS A 7 14.69 8.34 -4.24
CA LYS A 7 15.31 9.62 -4.65
C LYS A 7 14.33 10.80 -4.71
N ASN A 8 13.02 10.55 -4.82
CA ASN A 8 12.03 11.61 -4.97
C ASN A 8 10.76 11.33 -4.13
N GLU A 9 10.79 11.85 -2.90
CA GLU A 9 9.72 11.77 -1.90
C GLU A 9 8.40 12.41 -2.38
N GLU A 10 8.47 13.50 -3.16
CA GLU A 10 7.30 14.19 -3.68
C GLU A 10 6.52 13.33 -4.68
N ASN A 11 7.24 12.68 -5.61
CA ASN A 11 6.61 11.77 -6.58
C ASN A 11 5.89 10.60 -5.87
N PHE A 12 6.52 10.04 -4.83
CA PHE A 12 5.90 8.97 -4.05
C PHE A 12 4.59 9.41 -3.39
N ILE A 13 4.59 10.60 -2.78
CA ILE A 13 3.40 11.17 -2.13
C ILE A 13 2.28 11.38 -3.16
N HIS A 14 2.59 11.97 -4.31
CA HIS A 14 1.60 12.23 -5.36
C HIS A 14 0.98 10.96 -5.91
N GLU A 15 1.78 9.92 -6.15
CA GLU A 15 1.28 8.64 -6.65
C GLU A 15 0.44 7.91 -5.60
N LEU A 16 0.86 7.95 -4.33
CA LEU A 16 0.08 7.39 -3.23
C LEU A 16 -1.27 8.09 -3.09
N GLU A 17 -1.31 9.42 -3.15
CA GLU A 17 -2.54 10.18 -3.12
C GLU A 17 -3.46 9.80 -4.29
N ALA A 18 -2.92 9.77 -5.51
CA ALA A 18 -3.68 9.39 -6.70
C ALA A 18 -4.28 7.98 -6.56
N PHE A 19 -3.50 7.01 -6.07
CA PHE A 19 -3.99 5.65 -5.80
C PHE A 19 -5.13 5.66 -4.78
N LEU A 20 -4.94 6.31 -3.63
CA LEU A 20 -5.93 6.31 -2.55
C LEU A 20 -7.24 7.00 -2.96
N VAL A 21 -7.16 8.11 -3.73
CA VAL A 21 -8.33 8.78 -4.31
C VAL A 21 -9.09 7.82 -5.21
N LYS A 22 -8.39 7.15 -6.12
CA LYS A 22 -9.01 6.22 -7.07
C LYS A 22 -9.63 5.03 -6.35
N ALA A 23 -8.93 4.41 -5.41
CA ALA A 23 -9.45 3.30 -4.61
C ALA A 23 -10.73 3.69 -3.85
N ARG A 24 -10.76 4.88 -3.25
CA ARG A 24 -11.93 5.38 -2.50
C ARG A 24 -13.12 5.72 -3.40
N SER A 25 -12.89 6.10 -4.65
CA SER A 25 -13.97 6.42 -5.61
C SER A 25 -14.71 5.19 -6.13
N VAL A 26 -14.16 3.98 -5.98
CA VAL A 26 -14.75 2.77 -6.58
C VAL A 26 -16.19 2.48 -6.12
N PRO A 27 -16.56 2.58 -4.82
CA PRO A 27 -17.94 2.37 -4.41
C PRO A 27 -18.93 3.34 -5.04
N ASP A 28 -18.52 4.59 -5.29
CA ASP A 28 -19.35 5.63 -5.90
C ASP A 28 -19.50 5.39 -7.41
N VAL A 29 -18.39 5.04 -8.09
CA VAL A 29 -18.40 4.64 -9.51
C VAL A 29 -19.28 3.41 -9.71
N LEU A 30 -19.21 2.43 -8.81
CA LEU A 30 -20.06 1.26 -8.87
C LEU A 30 -21.54 1.64 -8.71
N LEU A 31 -21.86 2.56 -7.79
CA LEU A 31 -23.22 3.06 -7.62
C LEU A 31 -23.75 3.71 -8.91
N GLU A 32 -22.90 4.46 -9.62
CA GLU A 32 -23.19 5.10 -10.90
C GLU A 32 -23.39 4.10 -12.04
N ASP A 33 -22.55 3.06 -12.12
CA ASP A 33 -22.71 1.99 -13.11
C ASP A 33 -24.06 1.27 -12.93
N PHE A 34 -24.45 1.02 -11.68
CA PHE A 34 -25.73 0.38 -11.38
C PHE A 34 -26.93 1.34 -11.50
N ASN A 35 -26.76 2.65 -11.30
CA ASN A 35 -27.77 3.66 -11.62
C ASN A 35 -28.15 3.57 -13.12
N LYS A 36 -27.14 3.48 -14.00
CA LYS A 36 -27.33 3.27 -15.43
C LYS A 36 -27.95 1.91 -15.73
N LYS A 37 -27.39 0.84 -15.15
CA LYS A 37 -27.86 -0.54 -15.38
C LYS A 37 -29.35 -0.72 -15.08
N PHE A 38 -29.81 -0.18 -13.95
CA PHE A 38 -31.21 -0.29 -13.53
C PHE A 38 -32.10 0.82 -14.10
N SER A 39 -31.56 1.68 -14.97
CA SER A 39 -32.29 2.80 -15.60
C SER A 39 -33.01 3.68 -14.58
N LEU A 40 -32.35 4.01 -13.45
CA LEU A 40 -32.98 4.81 -12.39
C LEU A 40 -33.13 6.29 -12.76
N GLY A 41 -32.41 6.74 -13.79
CA GLY A 41 -32.53 8.08 -14.36
C GLY A 41 -32.06 9.20 -13.43
N ILE A 42 -31.15 8.90 -12.49
CA ILE A 42 -30.50 9.93 -11.68
C ILE A 42 -29.46 10.60 -12.57
N SER A 43 -29.61 11.91 -12.77
CA SER A 43 -28.70 12.68 -13.64
C SER A 43 -27.37 12.96 -12.95
N LEU A 44 -26.36 13.31 -13.74
CA LEU A 44 -25.01 13.61 -13.24
C LEU A 44 -24.96 14.90 -12.40
N GLU A 45 -25.94 15.79 -12.59
CA GLU A 45 -26.12 17.03 -11.83
C GLU A 45 -26.81 16.79 -10.49
N ALA A 46 -27.48 15.65 -10.33
CA ALA A 46 -28.12 15.25 -9.09
C ALA A 46 -27.14 14.48 -8.21
N GLU A 47 -27.25 14.66 -6.89
CA GLU A 47 -26.43 13.92 -5.94
C GLU A 47 -26.80 12.43 -5.96
N LEU A 48 -25.90 11.59 -6.47
CA LEU A 48 -26.01 10.14 -6.37
C LEU A 48 -25.47 9.67 -5.01
N SER A 49 -26.38 9.44 -4.08
CA SER A 49 -26.11 8.88 -2.77
C SER A 49 -26.84 7.55 -2.62
N PRO A 50 -26.44 6.70 -1.65
CA PRO A 50 -27.17 5.46 -1.38
C PRO A 50 -28.63 5.66 -0.97
N LYS A 51 -28.98 6.87 -0.51
CA LYS A 51 -30.36 7.23 -0.18
C LYS A 51 -31.13 7.60 -1.45
N THR A 52 -30.60 8.48 -2.28
CA THR A 52 -31.27 8.91 -3.53
C THR A 52 -31.42 7.75 -4.51
N PHE A 53 -30.45 6.84 -4.56
CA PHE A 53 -30.55 5.58 -5.30
C PHE A 53 -31.73 4.72 -4.80
N GLU A 54 -31.82 4.48 -3.49
CA GLU A 54 -32.89 3.68 -2.91
C GLU A 54 -34.27 4.31 -3.12
N ASP A 55 -34.39 5.63 -2.92
CA ASP A 55 -35.64 6.36 -3.11
C ASP A 55 -36.14 6.24 -4.56
N LYS A 56 -35.23 6.34 -5.54
CA LYS A 56 -35.55 6.15 -6.96
C LYS A 56 -35.93 4.70 -7.29
N ALA A 57 -35.20 3.73 -6.76
CA ALA A 57 -35.52 2.32 -6.91
C ALA A 57 -36.92 1.99 -6.34
N ARG A 58 -37.30 2.58 -5.20
CA ARG A 58 -38.65 2.44 -4.61
C ARG A 58 -39.72 3.10 -5.50
N GLN A 59 -39.48 4.32 -5.98
CA GLN A 59 -40.40 5.03 -6.88
C GLN A 59 -40.70 4.20 -8.14
N LEU A 60 -39.67 3.60 -8.73
CA LEU A 60 -39.77 2.77 -9.94
C LEU A 60 -40.22 1.33 -9.65
N ARG A 61 -40.39 0.96 -8.38
CA ARG A 61 -40.67 -0.42 -7.93
C ARG A 61 -39.67 -1.44 -8.49
N ASN A 62 -38.41 -1.03 -8.66
CA ASN A 62 -37.36 -1.88 -9.21
C ASN A 62 -36.74 -2.73 -8.08
N THR A 63 -37.22 -3.97 -7.94
CA THR A 63 -36.80 -4.89 -6.87
C THR A 63 -35.31 -5.24 -6.97
N SER A 64 -34.78 -5.47 -8.17
CA SER A 64 -33.35 -5.75 -8.36
C SER A 64 -32.45 -4.59 -7.91
N ALA A 65 -32.87 -3.34 -8.16
CA ALA A 65 -32.15 -2.17 -7.67
C ALA A 65 -32.24 -2.03 -6.14
N LEU A 66 -33.36 -2.40 -5.54
CA LEU A 66 -33.52 -2.45 -4.08
C LEU A 66 -32.62 -3.51 -3.43
N ASP A 67 -32.55 -4.69 -4.02
CA ASP A 67 -31.68 -5.77 -3.54
C ASP A 67 -30.20 -5.36 -3.63
N PHE A 68 -29.81 -4.74 -4.74
CA PHE A 68 -28.45 -4.21 -4.92
C PHE A 68 -28.11 -3.17 -3.87
N ILE A 69 -28.96 -2.16 -3.65
CA ILE A 69 -28.61 -1.06 -2.75
C ILE A 69 -28.58 -1.51 -1.28
N GLN A 70 -29.42 -2.48 -0.90
CA GLN A 70 -29.36 -3.10 0.41
C GLN A 70 -28.05 -3.86 0.61
N TRP A 71 -27.64 -4.69 -0.36
CA TRP A 71 -26.34 -5.36 -0.34
C TRP A 71 -25.18 -4.36 -0.26
N TRP A 72 -25.20 -3.33 -1.11
CA TRP A 72 -24.15 -2.30 -1.16
C TRP A 72 -24.00 -1.62 0.21
N LYS A 73 -25.11 -1.25 0.85
CA LYS A 73 -25.11 -0.63 2.20
C LYS A 73 -24.53 -1.58 3.25
N ALA A 74 -24.97 -2.84 3.26
CA ALA A 74 -24.47 -3.84 4.19
C ALA A 74 -22.96 -4.08 4.01
N LYS A 75 -22.51 -4.24 2.76
CA LYS A 75 -21.10 -4.48 2.42
C LYS A 75 -20.22 -3.28 2.77
N MET A 76 -20.67 -2.06 2.49
CA MET A 76 -19.94 -0.84 2.88
C MET A 76 -19.88 -0.66 4.40
N ASN A 77 -20.93 -1.01 5.12
CA ASN A 77 -20.89 -1.00 6.58
C ASN A 77 -19.90 -2.04 7.12
N HIS A 78 -19.85 -3.23 6.53
CA HIS A 78 -18.86 -4.24 6.88
C HIS A 78 -17.43 -3.76 6.62
N ILE A 79 -17.14 -3.21 5.43
CA ILE A 79 -15.82 -2.64 5.11
C ILE A 79 -15.45 -1.55 6.13
N ARG A 80 -16.37 -0.64 6.46
CA ARG A 80 -16.10 0.44 7.43
C ARG A 80 -15.89 -0.05 8.86
N SER A 81 -16.41 -1.23 9.21
CA SER A 81 -16.20 -1.84 10.53
C SER A 81 -14.86 -2.55 10.66
N ASP A 82 -14.24 -2.93 9.55
CA ASP A 82 -12.91 -3.52 9.53
C ASP A 82 -11.83 -2.46 9.86
N PRO A 83 -10.75 -2.80 10.58
CA PRO A 83 -9.68 -1.86 10.91
C PRO A 83 -9.15 -1.11 9.68
N LEU A 84 -8.90 -1.80 8.56
CA LEU A 84 -8.38 -1.19 7.34
C LEU A 84 -9.41 -0.26 6.71
N GLY A 85 -10.65 -0.74 6.57
CA GLY A 85 -11.70 0.05 5.94
C GLY A 85 -12.19 1.20 6.80
N SER A 86 -12.06 1.15 8.13
CA SER A 86 -12.36 2.28 9.01
C SER A 86 -11.46 3.49 8.75
N ILE A 87 -10.21 3.25 8.35
CA ILE A 87 -9.22 4.29 8.06
C ILE A 87 -9.48 4.92 6.69
N PHE A 88 -9.71 4.08 5.67
CA PHE A 88 -9.83 4.53 4.27
C PHE A 88 -11.26 4.86 3.82
N PHE A 89 -12.28 4.28 4.45
CA PHE A 89 -13.71 4.46 4.09
C PHE A 89 -14.59 4.94 5.24
N GLY A 90 -14.05 5.08 6.46
CA GLY A 90 -14.81 5.53 7.63
C GLY A 90 -15.23 7.00 7.57
N TRP A 91 -16.31 7.31 8.29
CA TRP A 91 -16.88 8.66 8.42
C TRP A 91 -15.94 9.64 9.16
N LYS A 92 -15.12 9.11 10.08
CA LYS A 92 -14.04 9.82 10.77
C LYS A 92 -12.66 9.51 10.18
N GLY A 93 -12.60 8.91 8.98
CA GLY A 93 -11.35 8.47 8.38
C GLY A 93 -10.35 9.62 8.33
N LYS A 94 -9.23 9.49 9.05
CA LYS A 94 -8.18 10.51 9.12
C LYS A 94 -7.59 10.83 7.74
N ARG A 95 -7.80 9.93 6.77
CA ARG A 95 -7.43 10.01 5.36
C ARG A 95 -8.63 10.34 4.48
N ASN A 96 -9.54 11.23 4.93
CA ASN A 96 -10.69 11.65 4.11
C ASN A 96 -10.19 12.50 2.94
N ILE A 97 -10.01 11.87 1.79
CA ILE A 97 -9.58 12.50 0.53
C ILE A 97 -10.78 13.10 -0.19
N SER A 98 -11.61 13.86 0.52
CA SER A 98 -12.26 14.98 -0.16
C SER A 98 -11.12 15.84 -0.71
N VAL A 99 -11.25 16.30 -1.95
CA VAL A 99 -10.25 17.06 -2.73
C VAL A 99 -9.97 18.45 -2.12
N HIS A 100 -9.69 18.50 -0.81
CA HIS A 100 -9.59 19.71 -0.01
C HIS A 100 -8.36 19.66 0.91
N ARG A 101 -7.33 20.41 0.46
CA ARG A 101 -6.45 21.26 1.26
C ARG A 101 -5.41 20.65 2.22
N LYS A 102 -5.29 19.33 2.40
CA LYS A 102 -4.15 18.75 3.13
C LYS A 102 -3.54 17.53 2.43
N VAL A 103 -2.23 17.58 2.22
CA VAL A 103 -1.40 16.51 1.64
C VAL A 103 -1.42 15.29 2.57
N VAL A 104 -1.75 14.12 2.04
CA VAL A 104 -1.72 12.84 2.74
C VAL A 104 -0.28 12.33 2.72
N ARG A 105 0.50 12.72 3.72
CA ARG A 105 1.89 12.24 3.87
C ARG A 105 1.93 10.90 4.61
N PRO A 106 2.89 10.01 4.31
CA PRO A 106 3.30 8.97 5.23
C PRO A 106 3.79 9.64 6.52
N ASP A 107 3.39 9.12 7.68
CA ASP A 107 3.70 9.77 8.96
C ASP A 107 5.08 9.36 9.48
N LEU A 108 5.58 8.21 9.02
CA LEU A 108 6.80 7.59 9.53
C LEU A 108 7.69 7.11 8.38
N LYS A 109 8.97 7.47 8.47
CA LYS A 109 10.04 7.04 7.56
C LYS A 109 11.03 6.23 8.38
N LYS A 110 11.17 4.93 8.09
CA LYS A 110 12.18 4.09 8.72
C LYS A 110 13.28 3.81 7.70
N ILE A 111 14.51 4.16 8.09
CA ILE A 111 15.71 3.90 7.29
C ILE A 111 16.41 2.70 7.92
N THR A 112 16.50 1.61 7.17
CA THR A 112 17.28 0.43 7.59
C THR A 112 18.65 0.50 6.91
N LEU A 113 19.71 0.65 7.71
CA LEU A 113 21.09 0.53 7.25
C LEU A 113 21.54 -0.91 7.51
N VAL A 114 22.00 -1.62 6.48
CA VAL A 114 22.58 -2.96 6.63
C VAL A 114 24.08 -2.84 6.41
N GLU A 115 24.85 -2.79 7.50
CA GLU A 115 26.31 -2.87 7.44
C GLU A 115 26.75 -4.33 7.44
N THR A 116 27.65 -4.69 6.52
CA THR A 116 28.29 -6.01 6.50
C THR A 116 29.66 -5.86 7.15
N ILE A 117 29.86 -6.46 8.33
CA ILE A 117 31.15 -6.48 9.02
C ILE A 117 31.95 -7.70 8.54
N HIS A 118 33.17 -7.48 8.05
CA HIS A 118 34.08 -8.56 7.68
C HIS A 118 35.13 -8.80 8.77
N LEU A 119 35.31 -10.08 9.14
CA LEU A 119 36.48 -10.56 9.88
C LEU A 119 37.49 -11.09 8.85
N THR A 120 38.71 -10.58 8.89
CA THR A 120 39.82 -11.10 8.07
C THR A 120 40.75 -11.94 8.93
N GLU A 121 40.99 -13.18 8.53
CA GLU A 121 42.00 -14.05 9.15
C GLU A 121 43.25 -14.09 8.26
N SER A 122 44.43 -13.95 8.86
CA SER A 122 45.73 -14.10 8.17
C SER A 122 46.54 -15.21 8.82
N VAL A 123 47.14 -16.07 8.00
CA VAL A 123 48.04 -17.14 8.48
C VAL A 123 49.50 -16.75 8.18
N THR A 124 50.35 -16.79 9.21
CA THR A 124 51.81 -16.63 9.08
C THR A 124 52.47 -17.97 9.35
N ILE A 125 53.26 -18.48 8.40
CA ILE A 125 54.04 -19.70 8.55
C ILE A 125 55.50 -19.30 8.83
N ARG A 126 56.03 -19.76 9.97
CA ARG A 126 57.43 -19.57 10.37
C ARG A 126 58.14 -20.91 10.42
N LYS A 127 59.28 -21.02 9.74
CA LYS A 127 60.12 -22.21 9.69
C LYS A 127 61.45 -21.93 10.39
N TYR A 128 61.81 -22.77 11.34
CA TYR A 128 63.03 -22.66 12.14
C TYR A 128 63.97 -23.83 11.86
N ASP A 129 65.28 -23.61 12.01
CA ASP A 129 66.30 -24.66 11.93
C ASP A 129 66.38 -25.48 13.22
N GLU A 130 67.19 -26.55 13.20
CA GLU A 130 67.43 -27.42 14.37
C GLU A 130 68.12 -26.69 15.55
N LYS A 131 68.64 -25.47 15.33
CA LYS A 131 69.24 -24.60 16.34
C LYS A 131 68.27 -23.51 16.84
N GLY A 132 67.04 -23.50 16.35
CA GLY A 132 65.98 -22.56 16.73
C GLY A 132 66.03 -21.21 16.00
N ASN A 133 66.87 -21.03 14.97
CA ASN A 133 66.92 -19.80 14.20
C ASN A 133 65.84 -19.79 13.11
N LEU A 134 65.15 -18.66 12.95
CA LEU A 134 64.16 -18.48 11.89
C LEU A 134 64.87 -18.46 10.54
N ILE A 135 64.53 -19.40 9.67
CA ILE A 135 65.12 -19.53 8.34
C ILE A 135 64.19 -18.98 7.25
N GLU A 136 62.87 -19.08 7.47
CA GLU A 136 61.88 -18.70 6.48
C GLU A 136 60.60 -18.23 7.17
N GLU A 137 60.11 -17.05 6.81
CA GLU A 137 58.78 -16.57 7.18
C GLU A 137 58.00 -16.32 5.89
N SER A 138 56.89 -17.01 5.72
CA SER A 138 55.94 -16.72 4.65
C SER A 138 54.62 -16.26 5.25
N LYS A 139 54.12 -15.14 4.75
CA LYS A 139 52.79 -14.63 5.06
C LYS A 139 51.90 -14.90 3.86
N SER A 140 50.72 -15.46 4.09
CA SER A 140 49.71 -15.53 3.04
C SER A 140 49.43 -14.10 2.52
N PRO A 141 49.33 -13.87 1.21
CA PRO A 141 49.03 -12.54 0.69
C PRO A 141 47.71 -12.04 1.29
N GLU A 142 47.72 -10.84 1.88
CA GLU A 142 46.50 -10.16 2.29
C GLU A 142 45.66 -9.96 1.03
N ILE A 143 44.55 -10.67 0.93
CA ILE A 143 43.57 -10.42 -0.12
C ILE A 143 42.91 -9.10 0.27
N PRO A 144 43.13 -7.99 -0.47
CA PRO A 144 42.43 -6.75 -0.16
C PRO A 144 40.92 -7.04 -0.24
N PRO A 145 40.13 -6.61 0.77
CA PRO A 145 38.69 -6.82 0.71
C PRO A 145 38.19 -6.19 -0.59
N LYS A 146 37.49 -6.99 -1.41
CA LYS A 146 36.87 -6.47 -2.64
C LYS A 146 35.99 -5.27 -2.25
N PRO A 147 36.05 -4.13 -2.96
CA PRO A 147 35.08 -3.07 -2.77
C PRO A 147 33.70 -3.64 -3.08
N ILE A 148 32.88 -3.85 -2.06
CA ILE A 148 31.47 -4.17 -2.22
C ILE A 148 30.75 -2.82 -2.27
N GLU A 149 30.03 -2.56 -3.34
CA GLU A 149 29.16 -1.38 -3.40
C GLU A 149 28.19 -1.43 -2.20
N PRO A 150 28.10 -0.35 -1.40
CA PRO A 150 27.19 -0.34 -0.26
C PRO A 150 25.78 -0.60 -0.78
N LYS A 151 25.10 -1.58 -0.18
CA LYS A 151 23.69 -1.85 -0.51
C LYS A 151 22.92 -0.54 -0.27
N PRO A 152 22.13 -0.07 -1.24
CA PRO A 152 21.38 1.16 -1.08
C PRO A 152 20.46 1.05 0.14
N ALA A 153 20.39 2.12 0.94
CA ALA A 153 19.55 2.17 2.12
C ALA A 153 18.09 1.88 1.74
N GLU A 154 17.44 0.97 2.46
CA GLU A 154 16.03 0.64 2.22
C GLU A 154 15.16 1.63 3.01
N ILE A 155 14.54 2.58 2.31
CA ILE A 155 13.59 3.53 2.89
C ILE A 155 12.21 2.88 2.87
N ASN A 156 11.66 2.66 4.06
CA ASN A 156 10.31 2.13 4.23
C ASN A 156 9.37 3.22 4.75
N TRP A 157 8.19 3.31 4.14
CA TRP A 157 7.15 4.28 4.45
C TRP A 157 6.03 3.58 5.21
N PHE A 158 5.49 4.22 6.25
CA PHE A 158 4.42 3.65 7.08
C PHE A 158 3.32 4.69 7.32
N PHE A 159 2.09 4.20 7.49
CA PHE A 159 1.00 4.99 8.04
C PHE A 159 1.06 4.94 9.56
N SER A 160 0.77 6.04 10.26
CA SER A 160 0.74 6.05 11.73
C SER A 160 -0.24 5.02 12.31
N GLU A 161 -1.31 4.70 11.58
CA GLU A 161 -2.27 3.67 11.95
C GLU A 161 -1.77 2.23 11.72
N TYR A 162 -0.74 2.06 10.88
CA TYR A 162 -0.10 0.78 10.57
C TYR A 162 1.43 0.90 10.72
N PRO A 163 1.94 1.10 11.95
CA PRO A 163 3.37 1.37 12.16
C PRO A 163 4.27 0.17 11.83
N ASN A 164 3.69 -1.04 11.76
CA ASN A 164 4.41 -2.29 11.52
C ASN A 164 4.29 -2.78 10.08
N GLU A 165 3.49 -2.13 9.24
CA GLU A 165 3.26 -2.55 7.85
C GLU A 165 3.62 -1.41 6.88
N ASN A 166 4.44 -1.71 5.89
CA ASN A 166 4.80 -0.74 4.87
C ASN A 166 3.54 -0.28 4.10
N VAL A 167 3.47 1.00 3.75
CA VAL A 167 2.44 1.62 2.89
C VAL A 167 2.11 0.78 1.66
N PHE A 168 3.09 0.15 1.02
CA PHE A 168 2.85 -0.73 -0.14
C PHE A 168 1.99 -1.95 0.22
N GLU A 169 2.27 -2.60 1.36
CA GLU A 169 1.50 -3.76 1.83
C GLU A 169 0.08 -3.34 2.22
N VAL A 170 -0.06 -2.21 2.92
CA VAL A 170 -1.38 -1.66 3.27
C VAL A 170 -2.17 -1.28 2.01
N SER A 171 -1.52 -0.68 1.01
CA SER A 171 -2.14 -0.32 -0.27
C SER A 171 -2.57 -1.56 -1.06
N LYS A 172 -1.79 -2.63 -1.02
CA LYS A 172 -2.16 -3.91 -1.64
C LYS A 172 -3.39 -4.52 -0.99
N LYS A 173 -3.45 -4.54 0.35
CA LYS A 173 -4.64 -4.98 1.10
C LYS A 173 -5.87 -4.15 0.74
N LEU A 174 -5.73 -2.82 0.63
CA LEU A 174 -6.81 -1.94 0.21
C LEU A 174 -7.30 -2.26 -1.20
N LEU A 175 -6.37 -2.49 -2.13
CA LEU A 175 -6.70 -2.89 -3.50
C LEU A 175 -7.48 -4.21 -3.52
N ASP A 176 -7.09 -5.19 -2.70
CA ASP A 176 -7.78 -6.48 -2.62
C ASP A 176 -9.19 -6.34 -2.05
N VAL A 177 -9.41 -5.46 -1.06
CA VAL A 177 -10.74 -5.13 -0.54
C VAL A 177 -11.62 -4.53 -1.65
N VAL A 178 -11.09 -3.55 -2.40
CA VAL A 178 -11.83 -2.88 -3.48
C VAL A 178 -12.12 -3.83 -4.64
N LYS A 179 -11.17 -4.69 -5.01
CA LYS A 179 -11.40 -5.74 -6.01
C LYS A 179 -12.47 -6.71 -5.56
N GLY A 180 -12.39 -7.22 -4.33
CA GLY A 180 -13.39 -8.13 -3.77
C GLY A 180 -14.79 -7.51 -3.75
N PHE A 181 -14.88 -6.21 -3.45
CA PHE A 181 -16.14 -5.47 -3.51
C PHE A 181 -16.76 -5.47 -4.91
N VAL A 182 -15.95 -5.16 -5.94
CA VAL A 182 -16.41 -5.13 -7.35
C VAL A 182 -16.75 -6.52 -7.87
N GLU A 183 -15.92 -7.53 -7.60
CA GLU A 183 -16.14 -8.90 -8.07
C GLU A 183 -17.39 -9.53 -7.41
N GLU A 184 -17.64 -9.23 -6.14
CA GLU A 184 -18.89 -9.64 -5.48
C GLU A 184 -20.11 -8.94 -6.09
N ALA A 185 -20.01 -7.65 -6.44
CA ALA A 185 -21.10 -6.95 -7.11
C ALA A 185 -21.39 -7.55 -8.50
N LYS A 186 -20.35 -7.87 -9.26
CA LYS A 186 -20.48 -8.52 -10.57
C LYS A 186 -21.17 -9.87 -10.43
N SER A 187 -20.62 -10.77 -9.61
CA SER A 187 -21.16 -12.13 -9.44
C SER A 187 -22.61 -12.18 -8.96
N ARG A 188 -23.05 -11.19 -8.16
CA ARG A 188 -24.43 -11.16 -7.64
C ARG A 188 -25.43 -10.48 -8.55
N PHE A 189 -25.01 -9.47 -9.30
CA PHE A 189 -25.95 -8.56 -9.98
C PHE A 189 -25.66 -8.36 -11.46
N THR A 190 -24.66 -9.03 -12.03
CA THR A 190 -24.29 -9.00 -13.47
C THR A 190 -24.30 -10.39 -14.06
#